data_AF-A0A2V6CF00-F1
#
_entry.id   AF-A0A2V6CF00-F1
#
_cell.length_a   1.000
_cell.length_b   1.000
_cell.length_c   1.000
_cell.angle_alpha   90.00
_cell.angle_beta   90.00
_cell.angle_gamma   90.00
#
_symmetry.space_group_name_H-M   'P 1'
#
loop_
_entity.id
_entity.type
_entity.pdbx_description
1 polymer ?
#
loop_
_entity_poly.entity_id
_entity_poly.type
_entity_poly.pdbx_seq_one_letter_code
_entity_poly.pdbx_strand_id
1 'polypeptide(L)' 'MPESSPGGIGLVEAIGIAGGYTRIAAPERISVRRANQLLKVNAKRIARGVANDFHIESGDIITVGESIF' A
#
# COMPACT_ATOMS: atom_id res chain seq x y z
N MET A 1 3.37 -18.44 7.61
CA MET A 1 2.28 -17.45 7.66
C MET A 1 2.74 -16.38 8.66
N PRO A 2 3.01 -15.12 8.27
CA PRO A 2 3.23 -14.08 9.26
C PRO A 2 1.89 -13.67 9.88
N GLU A 3 1.94 -13.31 11.15
CA GLU A 3 0.80 -13.04 12.03
C GLU A 3 0.12 -11.71 11.64
N SER A 4 -1.01 -11.77 10.91
CA SER A 4 -1.88 -10.62 10.70
C SER A 4 -2.50 -10.23 12.06
N SER A 5 -2.13 -9.05 12.56
CA SER A 5 -2.60 -8.51 13.84
C SER A 5 -4.08 -8.05 13.77
N PRO A 6 -4.82 -8.01 14.90
CA PRO A 6 -6.29 -8.07 14.91
C PRO A 6 -7.07 -6.79 14.54
N GLY A 7 -6.50 -5.88 13.75
CA GLY A 7 -7.15 -4.58 13.47
C GLY A 7 -7.08 -4.06 12.03
N GLY A 8 -6.27 -4.67 11.16
CA GLY A 8 -6.09 -4.21 9.79
C GLY A 8 -4.96 -4.96 9.09
N ILE A 9 -4.83 -4.76 7.78
CA ILE A 9 -3.77 -5.36 6.97
C ILE A 9 -2.75 -4.28 6.59
N GLY A 10 -1.49 -4.69 6.42
CA GLY A 10 -0.44 -3.79 5.93
C GLY A 10 -0.68 -3.40 4.46
N LEU A 11 -0.21 -2.24 4.02
CA LEU A 11 -0.37 -1.78 2.63
C LEU A 11 0.22 -2.79 1.64
N VAL A 12 1.40 -3.34 1.95
CA VAL A 12 2.08 -4.32 1.08
C VAL A 12 1.28 -5.63 1.02
N GLU A 13 0.72 -6.05 2.15
CA GLU A 13 -0.14 -7.23 2.25
C GLU A 13 -1.44 -7.04 1.46
N ALA A 14 -2.11 -5.89 1.59
CA ALA A 14 -3.31 -5.55 0.84
C ALA A 14 -3.11 -5.63 -0.68
N ILE A 15 -1.97 -5.11 -1.15
CA ILE A 15 -1.61 -5.19 -2.57
C ILE A 15 -1.34 -6.63 -3.00
N GLY A 16 -0.69 -7.43 -2.14
CA GLY A 16 -0.50 -8.86 -2.38
C GLY A 16 -1.82 -9.61 -2.51
N ILE A 17 -2.78 -9.35 -1.62
CA ILE A 17 -4.14 -9.91 -1.66
C ILE A 17 -4.87 -9.49 -2.95
N ALA A 18 -4.64 -8.27 -3.43
CA ALA A 18 -5.19 -7.77 -4.69
C ALA A 18 -4.56 -8.38 -5.97
N GLY A 19 -3.59 -9.29 -5.84
CA GLY A 19 -2.90 -9.94 -6.96
C GLY A 19 -1.53 -9.33 -7.29
N GLY A 20 -1.04 -8.41 -6.46
CA GLY A 20 0.26 -7.78 -6.61
C GLY A 20 0.26 -6.55 -7.51
N TYR A 21 1.45 -6.15 -7.95
CA TYR A 21 1.64 -5.00 -8.83
C TYR A 21 1.51 -5.38 -10.31
N THR A 22 0.91 -4.49 -11.10
CA THR A 22 1.00 -4.58 -12.56
C THR A 22 2.43 -4.29 -13.01
N ARG A 23 2.78 -4.72 -14.23
CA ARG A 23 4.13 -4.52 -14.79
C ARG A 23 4.57 -3.05 -14.82
N ILE A 24 3.62 -2.14 -15.01
CA ILE A 24 3.84 -0.70 -15.13
C ILE A 24 3.46 0.06 -13.87
N ALA A 25 3.21 -0.62 -12.74
CA ALA A 25 2.92 0.06 -11.49
C ALA A 25 4.17 0.78 -10.95
N ALA A 26 3.94 1.88 -10.24
CA ALA A 26 4.94 2.63 -9.49
C ALA A 26 4.70 2.45 -7.97
N PRO A 27 5.32 1.45 -7.31
CA PRO A 27 5.14 1.20 -5.86
C PRO A 27 5.62 2.36 -4.97
N GLU A 28 6.35 3.32 -5.53
CA GLU A 28 6.78 4.55 -4.85
C GLU A 28 5.75 5.69 -4.93
N ARG A 29 4.69 5.54 -5.73
CA ARG A 29 3.63 6.53 -5.96
C ARG A 29 2.26 5.95 -5.60
N ILE A 30 2.09 5.57 -4.34
CA ILE A 30 0.79 5.09 -3.83
C ILE A 30 0.08 6.22 -3.12
N SER A 31 -1.23 6.31 -3.34
CA SER A 31 -2.11 7.22 -2.62
C SER A 31 -3.20 6.42 -1.91
N VAL A 32 -3.33 6.61 -0.61
CA VAL A 32 -4.42 6.05 0.19
C VAL A 32 -5.38 7.18 0.51
N ARG A 33 -6.62 7.05 0.05
CA ARG A 33 -7.69 7.99 0.39
C ARG A 33 -8.47 7.42 1.56
N ARG A 34 -8.39 8.09 2.70
CA ARG A 34 -9.09 7.77 3.94
C ARG A 34 -10.10 8.86 4.23
N ALA A 35 -11.39 8.55 4.06
CA ALA A 35 -12.45 9.56 4.10
C ALA A 35 -12.12 10.77 3.21
N ASN A 36 -11.80 11.92 3.80
CA ASN A 36 -11.47 13.17 3.10
C ASN A 36 -9.96 13.51 3.10
N GLN A 37 -9.10 12.57 3.52
CA GLN A 37 -7.65 12.72 3.55
C GLN A 37 -6.98 11.90 2.46
N LEU A 38 -5.94 12.47 1.84
CA LEU A 38 -5.10 11.79 0.85
C LEU A 38 -3.70 11.61 1.43
N LEU A 39 -3.35 10.37 1.72
CA LEU A 39 -2.08 9.96 2.31
C LEU A 39 -1.18 9.42 1.20
N LYS A 40 -0.01 10.02 1.01
CA LYS A 40 0.99 9.54 0.04
C LYS A 40 1.89 8.52 0.72
N VAL A 41 1.99 7.34 0.13
CA VAL A 41 2.76 6.23 0.68
C VAL A 41 3.74 5.71 -0.35
N ASN A 42 4.94 5.38 0.10
CA ASN A 42 5.98 4.77 -0.73
C ASN A 42 6.19 3.33 -0.27
N ALA A 43 5.46 2.39 -0.89
CA ALA A 43 5.55 0.97 -0.55
C ALA A 43 6.90 0.35 -0.90
N LYS A 44 7.65 0.92 -1.86
CA LYS A 44 9.02 0.49 -2.17
C LYS A 44 9.96 0.65 -0.97
N ARG A 45 9.79 1.71 -0.16
CA ARG A 45 10.56 1.89 1.07
C ARG A 45 10.09 0.97 2.19
N ILE A 46 8.79 0.72 2.29
CA ILE A 46 8.20 -0.20 3.27
C ILE A 46 8.68 -1.63 3.03
N ALA A 47 8.59 -2.11 1.79
CA ALA A 47 9.04 -3.45 1.40
C ALA A 47 10.55 -3.67 1.61
N ARG A 48 11.35 -2.60 1.65
CA ARG A 48 12.80 -2.65 1.96
C ARG A 48 13.10 -2.52 3.46
N GLY A 49 12.09 -2.37 4.31
CA GLY A 49 12.27 -2.14 5.75
C GLY A 49 12.84 -0.75 6.10
N VAL A 50 12.83 0.19 5.16
CA VAL A 50 13.39 1.54 5.32
C VAL A 50 12.35 2.54 5.86
N ALA A 51 11.06 2.22 5.72
CA ALA A 51 9.96 3.00 6.25
C ALA A 51 9.06 2.11 7.10
N ASN A 52 8.38 2.72 8.08
CA ASN A 52 7.36 2.03 8.88
C ASN A 52 6.25 1.50 7.98
N ASP A 53 5.67 0.36 8.36
CA ASP A 53 4.53 -0.19 7.65
C ASP A 53 3.33 0.75 7.72
N PHE A 54 2.48 0.69 6.70
CA PHE A 54 1.29 1.52 6.59
C PHE A 54 0.05 0.65 6.77
N HIS A 55 -0.69 0.85 7.85
CA HIS A 55 -1.90 0.08 8.12
C HIS A 55 -3.11 0.62 7.35
N ILE A 56 -3.80 -0.30 6.68
CA ILE A 56 -5.04 -0.04 5.96
C ILE A 56 -6.22 -0.22 6.90
N GLU A 57 -7.12 0.76 6.87
CA GLU A 57 -8.38 0.74 7.61
C GLU A 57 -9.56 0.47 6.68
N SER A 58 -10.67 0.02 7.26
CA SER A 58 -11.90 -0.20 6.49
C SER A 58 -12.39 1.10 5.84
N GLY A 59 -12.71 1.04 4.56
CA GLY A 59 -13.15 2.19 3.77
C GLY A 59 -12.02 2.98 3.10
N ASP A 60 -10.75 2.59 3.31
CA ASP A 60 -9.63 3.15 2.56
C ASP A 60 -9.70 2.78 1.07
N ILE A 61 -9.38 3.75 0.22
CA ILE A 61 -9.21 3.53 -1.23
C ILE A 61 -7.73 3.65 -1.57
N ILE A 62 -7.13 2.53 -1.98
CA ILE A 62 -5.72 2.46 -2.37
C ILE A 62 -5.61 2.66 -3.88
N THR A 63 -4.83 3.65 -4.31
CA THR A 63 -4.52 3.92 -5.71
C THR A 63 -3.02 3.79 -5.93
N VAL A 64 -2.62 2.89 -6.83
CA VAL A 64 -1.23 2.73 -7.25
C VAL A 64 -1.03 3.46 -8.56
N GLY A 65 -0.14 4.45 -8.57
CA GLY A 65 0.19 5.17 -9.81
C GLY A 65 0.95 4.29 -10.80
N GLU A 66 0.93 4.68 -12.07
CA GLU A 66 1.70 4.02 -13.13
C GLU A 66 3.07 4.71 -13.32
N SER A 67 4.09 3.92 -13.68
CA SER A 67 5.38 4.37 -14.21
C SER A 67 5.43 4.04 -15.69
N ILE A 68 5.37 5.09 -16.52
CA ILE A 68 5.50 5.01 -17.98
C ILE A 68 6.89 5.47 -18.46
N PHE A 69 7.84 5.61 -17.54
CA PHE A 69 9.22 6.04 -17.76
C PHE A 69 10.18 5.10 -17.02
#